data_AF-A0A929J4D7-F1
#
_entry.id   AF-A0A929J4D7-F1
#
_cell.length_a   1.000
_cell.length_b   1.000
_cell.length_c   1.000
_cell.angle_alpha   90.00
_cell.angle_beta   90.00
_cell.angle_gamma   90.00
#
_symmetry.space_group_name_H-M   'P 1'
#
loop_
_entity.id
_entity.type
_entity.pdbx_description
1 polymer ?
#
loop_
_entity_poly.entity_id
_entity_poly.type
_entity_poly.pdbx_seq_one_letter_code
_entity_poly.pdbx_strand_id
1 'polypeptide(L)'
;FDMLQRKAVTEINTLLESLDIDNKMKTMLSGLSSLNGDKTVFAKARALLSDADDSVKTAIDYLEKTAELMWTRLASTNMGDIKVHFDLSELHGYHYKTGVVFAAFVPQLGQAIARGGRYDDIGEIFGRARPATGFSTDLKVLNQLSSKQFDSLEKIFAPIGTDQNKIAALRAEGKVVIEQLPGQDTDAKSMGCSKSL
;
A
#
# COMPACT_ATOMS: atom_id res chain seq x y z
N PHE A 1 11.96 -18.43 8.55
CA PHE A 1 11.35 -17.17 8.07
C PHE A 1 12.20 -16.49 7.00
N ASP A 2 13.42 -16.04 7.33
CA ASP A 2 14.29 -15.35 6.37
C ASP A 2 14.53 -16.14 5.07
N MET A 3 14.92 -17.42 5.19
CA MET A 3 15.13 -18.29 4.01
C MET A 3 13.89 -18.39 3.12
N LEU A 4 12.68 -18.42 3.72
CA LEU A 4 11.42 -18.51 3.00
C LEU A 4 11.10 -17.18 2.29
N GLN A 5 11.31 -16.04 2.95
CA GLN A 5 11.13 -14.71 2.34
C GLN A 5 12.09 -14.47 1.16
N ARG A 6 13.33 -14.93 1.27
CA ARG A 6 14.31 -14.86 0.17
C ARG A 6 14.10 -15.93 -0.91
N LYS A 7 13.14 -16.85 -0.71
CA LYS A 7 12.91 -18.03 -1.54
C LYS A 7 14.20 -18.85 -1.77
N ALA A 8 15.01 -18.99 -0.71
CA ALA A 8 16.29 -19.69 -0.72
C ALA A 8 16.09 -21.22 -0.66
N VAL A 9 15.54 -21.80 -1.73
CA VAL A 9 15.11 -23.22 -1.79
C VAL A 9 16.21 -24.18 -1.33
N THR A 10 17.46 -23.96 -1.76
CA THR A 10 18.60 -24.80 -1.37
C THR A 10 18.84 -24.75 0.15
N GLU A 11 18.87 -23.56 0.75
CA GLU A 11 19.05 -23.39 2.19
C GLU A 11 17.90 -24.01 2.98
N ILE A 12 16.66 -23.85 2.50
CA ILE A 12 15.47 -24.46 3.09
C ILE A 12 15.60 -25.98 3.10
N ASN A 13 15.97 -26.59 1.98
CA ASN A 13 16.10 -28.04 1.88
C ASN A 13 17.21 -28.58 2.81
N THR A 14 18.38 -27.94 2.83
CA THR A 14 19.47 -28.31 3.75
C THR A 14 19.04 -28.23 5.21
N LEU A 15 18.31 -27.18 5.59
CA LEU A 15 17.77 -27.06 6.95
C LEU A 15 16.78 -28.19 7.25
N LEU A 16 15.82 -28.45 6.36
CA LEU A 16 14.81 -29.49 6.55
C LEU A 16 15.42 -30.90 6.62
N GLU A 17 16.49 -31.16 5.88
CA GLU A 17 17.25 -32.42 5.97
C GLU A 17 17.84 -32.64 7.37
N SER A 18 18.31 -31.57 8.02
CA SER A 18 18.89 -31.63 9.37
C SER A 18 17.87 -31.84 10.51
N LEU A 19 16.58 -31.67 10.22
CA LEU A 19 15.51 -31.80 11.22
C LEU A 19 14.92 -33.21 11.26
N ASP A 20 14.64 -33.71 12.47
CA ASP A 20 13.92 -34.96 12.70
C ASP A 20 12.40 -34.73 12.65
N ILE A 21 11.89 -34.54 11.44
CA ILE A 21 10.47 -34.32 11.15
C ILE A 21 10.02 -35.22 9.99
N ASP A 22 8.72 -35.48 9.91
CA ASP A 22 8.15 -36.32 8.88
C ASP A 22 8.42 -35.81 7.45
N ASN A 23 8.65 -36.73 6.51
CA ASN A 23 8.98 -36.40 5.12
C ASN A 23 7.86 -35.65 4.40
N LYS A 24 6.58 -35.88 4.75
CA LYS A 24 5.47 -35.10 4.19
C LYS A 24 5.58 -33.65 4.65
N MET A 25 5.92 -33.42 5.91
CA MET A 25 6.13 -32.07 6.44
C MET A 25 7.32 -31.38 5.77
N LYS A 26 8.44 -32.09 5.54
CA LYS A 26 9.57 -31.56 4.76
C LYS A 26 9.14 -31.16 3.34
N THR A 27 8.33 -31.99 2.68
CA THR A 27 7.80 -31.71 1.32
C THR A 27 6.89 -30.49 1.31
N MET A 28 5.98 -30.38 2.26
CA MET A 28 5.09 -29.23 2.39
C MET A 28 5.87 -27.94 2.63
N LEU A 29 6.80 -27.94 3.59
CA LEU A 29 7.60 -26.77 3.97
C LEU A 29 8.54 -26.30 2.85
N SER A 30 9.21 -27.23 2.15
CA SER A 30 10.09 -26.88 1.03
C SER A 30 9.30 -26.32 -0.15
N GLY A 31 8.10 -26.84 -0.41
CA GLY A 31 7.26 -26.40 -1.50
C GLY A 31 6.56 -25.06 -1.27
N LEU A 32 6.48 -24.54 -0.04
CA LEU A 32 5.84 -23.25 0.28
C LEU A 32 6.39 -22.09 -0.57
N SER A 33 7.70 -22.02 -0.80
CA SER A 33 8.32 -20.94 -1.60
C SER A 33 7.89 -20.94 -3.07
N SER A 34 7.30 -22.04 -3.54
CA SER A 34 6.76 -22.18 -4.90
C SER A 34 5.26 -21.84 -5.00
N LEU A 35 4.57 -21.66 -3.86
CA LEU A 35 3.16 -21.33 -3.82
C LEU A 35 2.94 -19.82 -4.02
N ASN A 36 3.32 -19.35 -5.20
CA ASN A 36 3.06 -18.00 -5.66
C ASN A 36 2.67 -17.99 -7.14
N GLY A 37 1.86 -17.02 -7.56
CA GLY A 37 1.33 -16.97 -8.92
C GLY A 37 -0.02 -16.28 -9.04
N ASP A 38 -0.72 -16.66 -10.11
CA ASP A 38 -2.11 -16.28 -10.35
C ASP A 38 -3.08 -17.19 -9.55
N LYS A 39 -4.37 -17.16 -9.91
CA LYS A 39 -5.42 -17.99 -9.31
C LYS A 39 -5.12 -19.50 -9.26
N THR A 40 -4.23 -20.00 -10.13
CA THR A 40 -3.88 -21.43 -10.14
C THR A 40 -3.12 -21.85 -8.88
N VAL A 41 -2.58 -20.89 -8.11
CA VAL A 41 -1.86 -21.18 -6.88
C VAL A 41 -2.72 -21.89 -5.83
N PHE A 42 -4.04 -21.64 -5.79
CA PHE A 42 -4.93 -22.27 -4.81
C PHE A 42 -5.03 -23.78 -5.04
N ALA A 43 -5.19 -24.21 -6.28
CA ALA A 43 -5.18 -25.62 -6.64
C ALA A 43 -3.83 -26.29 -6.33
N LYS A 44 -2.72 -25.61 -6.62
CA LYS A 44 -1.36 -26.08 -6.28
C LYS A 44 -1.18 -26.22 -4.76
N ALA A 45 -1.64 -25.23 -4.00
CA ALA A 45 -1.57 -25.24 -2.54
C ALA A 45 -2.36 -26.40 -1.94
N ARG A 46 -3.59 -26.67 -2.44
CA ARG A 46 -4.41 -27.80 -1.98
C ARG A 46 -3.77 -29.15 -2.27
N ALA A 47 -3.12 -29.29 -3.41
CA ALA A 47 -2.42 -30.52 -3.77
C ALA A 47 -1.15 -30.71 -2.92
N LEU A 48 -0.34 -29.66 -2.76
CA LEU A 48 0.92 -29.74 -2.02
C LEU A 48 0.70 -29.90 -0.51
N LEU A 49 -0.31 -29.21 0.04
CA LEU A 49 -0.60 -29.14 1.47
C LEU A 49 -1.77 -30.05 1.88
N SER A 50 -2.02 -31.13 1.14
CA SER A 50 -3.17 -32.02 1.39
C SER A 50 -3.11 -32.71 2.76
N ASP A 51 -1.89 -33.03 3.21
CA ASP A 51 -1.59 -33.65 4.51
C ASP A 51 -1.52 -32.63 5.66
N ALA A 52 -1.69 -31.32 5.38
CA ALA A 52 -1.70 -30.31 6.42
C ALA A 52 -2.99 -30.35 7.26
N ASP A 53 -2.89 -29.81 8.47
CA ASP A 53 -4.02 -29.69 9.38
C ASP A 53 -5.14 -28.80 8.81
N ASP A 54 -6.34 -28.94 9.38
CA ASP A 54 -7.52 -28.20 8.95
C ASP A 54 -7.37 -26.68 9.05
N SER A 55 -6.50 -26.20 9.95
CA SER A 55 -6.18 -24.77 10.05
C SER A 55 -5.53 -24.22 8.77
N VAL A 56 -4.64 -24.99 8.14
CA VAL A 56 -3.99 -24.62 6.87
C VAL A 56 -5.00 -24.65 5.73
N LYS A 57 -5.85 -25.69 5.68
CA LYS A 57 -6.91 -25.80 4.67
C LYS A 57 -7.90 -24.64 4.77
N THR A 58 -8.31 -24.30 6.00
CA THR A 58 -9.18 -23.16 6.30
C THR A 58 -8.53 -21.84 5.88
N ALA A 59 -7.22 -21.67 6.07
CA ALA A 59 -6.50 -20.47 5.62
C ALA A 59 -6.48 -20.33 4.09
N ILE A 60 -6.31 -21.44 3.37
CA ILE A 60 -6.39 -21.46 1.89
C ILE A 60 -7.81 -21.11 1.44
N ASP A 61 -8.84 -21.70 2.04
CA ASP A 61 -10.25 -21.39 1.76
C ASP A 61 -10.56 -19.92 1.98
N TYR A 62 -10.08 -19.37 3.10
CA TYR A 62 -10.26 -17.96 3.42
C TYR A 62 -9.61 -17.03 2.39
N LEU A 63 -8.37 -17.32 1.98
CA LEU A 63 -7.66 -16.51 1.00
C LEU A 63 -8.29 -16.63 -0.39
N GLU A 64 -8.67 -17.82 -0.82
CA GLU A 64 -9.36 -18.05 -2.10
C GLU A 64 -10.72 -17.33 -2.11
N LYS A 65 -11.48 -17.41 -1.02
CA LYS A 65 -12.75 -16.69 -0.92
C LYS A 65 -12.57 -15.17 -0.96
N THR A 66 -11.53 -14.67 -0.30
CA THR A 66 -11.17 -13.25 -0.34
C THR A 66 -10.81 -12.83 -1.77
N ALA A 67 -10.06 -13.67 -2.50
CA ALA A 67 -9.70 -13.45 -3.89
C ALA A 67 -10.93 -13.37 -4.81
N GLU A 68 -11.87 -14.30 -4.68
CA GLU A 68 -13.14 -14.30 -5.43
C GLU A 68 -13.94 -13.00 -5.24
N LEU A 69 -14.09 -12.55 -4.00
CA LEU A 69 -14.80 -11.31 -3.67
C LEU A 69 -14.08 -10.08 -4.26
N MET A 70 -12.76 -10.06 -4.15
CA MET A 70 -11.93 -9.00 -4.70
C MET A 70 -12.04 -8.96 -6.23
N TRP A 71 -11.91 -10.09 -6.94
CA TRP A 71 -12.07 -10.12 -8.39
C TRP A 71 -13.47 -9.71 -8.84
N THR A 72 -14.51 -10.15 -8.13
CA THR A 72 -15.89 -9.71 -8.38
C THR A 72 -15.99 -8.19 -8.27
N ARG A 73 -15.39 -7.61 -7.22
CA ARG A 73 -15.37 -6.16 -7.03
C ARG A 73 -14.59 -5.46 -8.15
N LEU A 74 -13.40 -5.94 -8.50
CA LEU A 74 -12.56 -5.36 -9.55
C LEU A 74 -13.29 -5.37 -10.90
N ALA A 75 -13.94 -6.48 -11.26
CA ALA A 75 -14.73 -6.61 -12.48
C ALA A 75 -15.90 -5.61 -12.54
N SER A 76 -16.43 -5.18 -11.39
CA SER A 76 -17.49 -4.15 -11.31
C SER A 76 -16.97 -2.71 -11.41
N THR A 77 -15.66 -2.50 -11.47
CA THR A 77 -15.05 -1.17 -11.53
C THR A 77 -14.44 -0.91 -12.90
N ASN A 78 -14.43 0.35 -13.35
CA ASN A 78 -13.71 0.77 -14.57
C ASN A 78 -12.18 0.86 -14.36
N MET A 79 -11.62 0.14 -13.37
CA MET A 79 -10.22 0.24 -12.98
C MET A 79 -9.33 -0.72 -13.77
N GLY A 80 -9.30 -0.61 -15.10
CA GLY A 80 -8.31 -1.27 -15.97
C GLY A 80 -8.02 -2.76 -15.72
N ASP A 81 -6.89 -3.25 -16.25
CA ASP A 81 -6.41 -4.62 -16.02
C ASP A 81 -5.48 -4.66 -14.79
N ILE A 82 -6.07 -4.78 -13.60
CA ILE A 82 -5.31 -4.95 -12.35
C ILE A 82 -4.84 -6.39 -12.25
N LYS A 83 -3.52 -6.59 -12.35
CA LYS A 83 -2.89 -7.89 -12.14
C LYS A 83 -2.80 -8.20 -10.66
N VAL A 84 -3.41 -9.32 -10.25
CA VAL A 84 -3.33 -9.83 -8.88
C VAL A 84 -2.40 -11.04 -8.86
N HIS A 85 -1.41 -10.98 -7.97
CA HIS A 85 -0.48 -12.07 -7.70
C HIS A 85 -0.63 -12.48 -6.23
N PHE A 86 -0.69 -13.78 -5.99
CA PHE A 86 -0.77 -14.38 -4.67
C PHE A 86 0.58 -14.96 -4.32
N ASP A 87 1.02 -14.78 -3.07
CA ASP A 87 2.20 -15.42 -2.52
C ASP A 87 1.87 -15.95 -1.12
N LEU A 88 1.74 -17.28 -1.01
CA LEU A 88 1.42 -17.94 0.26
C LEU A 88 2.65 -18.06 1.17
N SER A 89 3.82 -17.65 0.69
CA SER A 89 5.06 -17.54 1.47
C SER A 89 5.37 -16.11 1.92
N GLU A 90 4.45 -15.17 1.71
CA GLU A 90 4.57 -13.80 2.20
C GLU A 90 4.42 -13.75 3.73
N LEU A 91 5.44 -13.19 4.39
CA LEU A 91 5.61 -13.16 5.85
C LEU A 91 5.92 -11.76 6.39
N HIS A 92 5.86 -10.71 5.56
CA HIS A 92 6.05 -9.33 6.01
C HIS A 92 5.03 -8.96 7.08
N GLY A 93 5.52 -8.45 8.21
CA GLY A 93 4.67 -8.05 9.33
C GLY A 93 4.07 -9.21 10.11
N TYR A 94 4.57 -10.43 9.95
CA TYR A 94 4.10 -11.64 10.64
C TYR A 94 3.90 -11.46 12.16
N HIS A 95 4.74 -10.64 12.81
CA HIS A 95 4.64 -10.40 14.26
C HIS A 95 3.39 -9.63 14.72
N TYR A 96 2.64 -8.99 13.82
CA TYR A 96 1.45 -8.20 14.18
C TYR A 96 0.29 -8.33 13.19
N LYS A 97 0.45 -9.13 12.13
CA LYS A 97 -0.59 -9.41 11.13
C LYS A 97 -1.25 -10.74 11.48
N THR A 98 -2.58 -10.74 11.52
CA THR A 98 -3.38 -11.88 12.00
C THR A 98 -4.11 -12.60 10.87
N GLY A 99 -3.81 -12.27 9.62
CA GLY A 99 -4.47 -12.83 8.44
C GLY A 99 -3.90 -12.29 7.14
N VAL A 100 -4.75 -12.10 6.13
CA VAL A 100 -4.34 -11.66 4.79
C VAL A 100 -3.57 -10.34 4.86
N VAL A 101 -2.45 -10.30 4.13
CA VAL A 101 -1.65 -9.11 3.85
C VAL A 101 -1.64 -8.84 2.36
N PHE A 102 -1.37 -7.60 1.98
CA PHE A 102 -1.22 -7.22 0.58
C PHE A 102 -0.23 -6.07 0.42
N ALA A 103 0.32 -5.97 -0.79
CA ALA A 103 1.11 -4.85 -1.24
C ALA A 103 0.67 -4.45 -2.66
N ALA A 104 0.67 -3.16 -2.94
CA ALA A 104 0.39 -2.62 -4.26
C ALA A 104 1.69 -2.11 -4.89
N PHE A 105 1.90 -2.46 -6.16
CA PHE A 105 3.10 -2.08 -6.92
C PHE A 105 2.70 -1.38 -8.20
N VAL A 106 3.59 -0.53 -8.70
CA VAL A 106 3.50 0.09 -10.02
C VAL A 106 4.77 -0.21 -10.81
N PRO A 107 4.70 -0.37 -12.14
CA PRO A 107 5.89 -0.73 -12.94
C PRO A 107 7.08 0.22 -12.80
N GLN A 108 6.82 1.49 -12.48
CA GLN A 108 7.84 2.55 -12.40
C GLN A 108 8.71 2.46 -11.14
N LEU A 109 8.30 1.70 -10.12
CA LEU A 109 8.99 1.63 -8.83
C LEU A 109 9.26 0.18 -8.42
N GLY A 110 10.50 -0.11 -8.03
CA GLY A 110 10.91 -1.41 -7.48
C GLY A 110 10.43 -1.66 -6.03
N GLN A 111 9.53 -0.82 -5.51
CA GLN A 111 9.00 -0.92 -4.15
C GLN A 111 7.49 -0.77 -4.13
N ALA A 112 6.86 -1.32 -3.09
CA ALA A 112 5.42 -1.21 -2.89
C ALA A 112 5.02 0.26 -2.63
N ILE A 113 3.98 0.73 -3.31
CA ILE A 113 3.40 2.07 -3.10
C ILE A 113 2.37 2.08 -1.98
N ALA A 114 1.81 0.92 -1.63
CA ALA A 114 0.94 0.74 -0.49
C ALA A 114 1.12 -0.66 0.10
N ARG A 115 0.92 -0.77 1.41
CA ARG A 115 0.92 -2.06 2.13
C ARG A 115 -0.23 -2.09 3.12
N GLY A 116 -0.85 -3.25 3.26
CA GLY A 116 -1.99 -3.42 4.14
C GLY A 116 -2.21 -4.86 4.56
N GLY A 117 -3.28 -5.07 5.30
CA GLY A 117 -3.68 -6.40 5.76
C GLY A 117 -4.49 -6.35 7.04
N ARG A 118 -4.84 -7.54 7.54
CA ARG A 118 -5.59 -7.77 8.79
C ARG A 118 -4.68 -7.77 10.02
N TYR A 119 -5.15 -7.17 11.12
CA TYR A 119 -4.39 -6.99 12.38
C TYR A 119 -5.33 -6.95 13.59
N ASP A 120 -5.99 -8.06 13.87
CA ASP A 120 -7.07 -8.13 14.87
C ASP A 120 -6.56 -7.97 16.33
N ASP A 121 -5.26 -8.21 16.57
CA ASP A 121 -4.67 -8.28 17.91
C ASP A 121 -4.04 -6.96 18.40
N ILE A 122 -3.94 -5.93 17.55
CA ILE A 122 -3.38 -4.62 17.97
C ILE A 122 -4.19 -3.99 19.11
N GLY A 123 -5.48 -4.32 19.23
CA GLY A 123 -6.32 -3.87 20.33
C GLY A 123 -6.05 -4.56 21.68
N GLU A 124 -5.34 -5.69 21.69
CA GLU A 124 -5.11 -6.48 22.91
C GLU A 124 -4.26 -5.70 23.93
N ILE A 125 -3.24 -4.97 23.48
CA ILE A 125 -2.44 -4.08 24.32
C ILE A 125 -3.27 -2.93 24.94
N PHE A 126 -4.46 -2.65 24.40
CA PHE A 126 -5.40 -1.64 24.90
C PHE A 126 -6.59 -2.28 25.66
N GLY A 127 -6.51 -3.57 26.00
CA GLY A 127 -7.48 -4.28 26.82
C GLY A 127 -8.63 -4.97 26.06
N ARG A 128 -8.65 -4.92 24.71
CA ARG A 128 -9.65 -5.64 23.91
C ARG A 128 -9.20 -5.85 22.46
N ALA A 129 -8.97 -7.09 22.06
CA ALA A 129 -8.83 -7.47 20.65
C ALA A 129 -10.13 -7.22 19.87
N ARG A 130 -10.04 -6.67 18.65
CA ARG A 130 -11.18 -6.42 17.76
C ARG A 130 -10.75 -6.59 16.30
N PRO A 131 -11.60 -7.18 15.45
CA PRO A 131 -11.27 -7.34 14.04
C PRO A 131 -10.90 -6.01 13.37
N ALA A 132 -9.75 -5.96 12.71
CA ALA A 132 -9.22 -4.74 12.09
C ALA A 132 -8.47 -5.05 10.78
N THR A 133 -8.65 -4.17 9.80
CA THR A 133 -7.93 -4.21 8.52
C THR A 133 -7.71 -2.79 8.02
N GLY A 134 -6.71 -2.59 7.18
CA GLY A 134 -6.35 -1.29 6.65
C GLY A 134 -5.06 -1.33 5.85
N PHE A 135 -4.66 -0.16 5.35
CA PHE A 135 -3.44 0.01 4.58
C PHE A 135 -2.81 1.36 4.85
N SER A 136 -1.55 1.49 4.44
CA SER A 136 -0.78 2.72 4.49
C SER A 136 -0.08 2.94 3.15
N THR A 137 0.23 4.20 2.85
CA THR A 137 0.91 4.63 1.62
C THR A 137 1.69 5.91 1.90
N ASP A 138 2.73 6.18 1.12
CA ASP A 138 3.49 7.43 1.19
C ASP A 138 2.92 8.44 0.20
N LEU A 139 2.34 9.53 0.72
CA LEU A 139 1.76 10.60 -0.09
C LEU A 139 2.78 11.28 -1.01
N LYS A 140 4.07 11.34 -0.63
CA LYS A 140 5.12 11.90 -1.49
C LYS A 140 5.35 11.01 -2.71
N VAL A 141 5.36 9.70 -2.51
CA VAL A 141 5.48 8.72 -3.61
C VAL A 141 4.27 8.83 -4.53
N LEU A 142 3.05 8.89 -3.97
CA LEU A 142 1.84 9.08 -4.79
C LEU A 142 1.85 10.40 -5.56
N ASN A 143 2.31 11.50 -4.94
CA ASN A 143 2.44 12.78 -5.61
C ASN A 143 3.46 12.75 -6.76
N GLN A 144 4.59 12.06 -6.57
CA GLN A 144 5.59 11.86 -7.63
C GLN A 144 5.08 11.01 -8.80
N LEU A 145 4.20 10.05 -8.53
CA LEU A 145 3.57 9.20 -9.55
C LEU A 145 2.37 9.89 -10.23
N SER A 146 1.83 10.95 -9.63
CA SER A 146 0.69 11.67 -10.16
C SER A 146 1.09 12.49 -11.39
N SER A 147 0.39 12.28 -12.50
CA SER A 147 0.46 13.17 -13.67
C SER A 147 -0.48 14.37 -13.56
N LYS A 148 -1.21 14.50 -12.45
CA LYS A 148 -2.17 15.58 -12.25
C LYS A 148 -1.41 16.90 -12.17
N GLN A 149 -1.62 17.74 -13.17
CA GLN A 149 -1.22 19.13 -13.11
C GLN A 149 -2.26 19.91 -12.31
N PHE A 150 -1.78 20.79 -11.45
CA PHE A 150 -2.62 21.71 -10.71
C PHE A 150 -2.43 23.08 -11.33
N ASP A 151 -3.54 23.77 -11.58
CA ASP A 151 -3.50 25.15 -12.03
C ASP A 151 -2.75 25.99 -11.00
N SER A 152 -1.81 26.81 -11.46
CA SER A 152 -1.17 27.78 -10.59
C SER A 152 -2.23 28.79 -10.14
N LEU A 153 -2.41 28.92 -8.82
CA LEU A 153 -3.30 29.93 -8.28
C LEU A 153 -2.84 31.32 -8.73
N GLU A 154 -3.79 32.16 -9.13
CA GLU A 154 -3.51 33.55 -9.48
C GLU A 154 -2.92 34.27 -8.27
N LYS A 155 -1.69 34.77 -8.43
CA LYS A 155 -0.97 35.56 -7.41
C LYS A 155 -1.12 37.04 -7.73
N ILE A 156 -1.64 37.80 -6.77
CA ILE A 156 -1.91 39.23 -6.90
C ILE A 156 -1.06 39.98 -5.88
N PHE A 157 -0.32 40.98 -6.34
CA PHE A 157 0.43 41.87 -5.47
C PHE A 157 -0.47 42.98 -4.95
N ALA A 158 -0.45 43.21 -3.64
CA ALA A 158 -1.20 44.28 -2.98
C ALA A 158 -0.18 45.31 -2.44
N PRO A 159 -0.06 46.50 -3.05
CA PRO A 159 0.81 47.55 -2.55
C PRO A 159 0.46 47.97 -1.13
N ILE A 160 1.42 48.59 -0.44
CA ILE A 160 1.20 49.13 0.90
C ILE A 160 -0.01 50.08 0.91
N GLY A 161 -0.88 49.95 1.91
CA GLY A 161 -2.10 50.75 2.01
C GLY A 161 -3.29 50.23 1.19
N THR A 162 -3.19 49.05 0.55
CA THR A 162 -4.35 48.40 -0.08
C THR A 162 -5.44 48.10 0.95
N ASP A 163 -6.71 48.33 0.57
CA ASP A 163 -7.88 48.05 1.40
C ASP A 163 -7.95 46.56 1.81
N GLN A 164 -8.00 46.32 3.12
CA GLN A 164 -8.08 45.00 3.72
C GLN A 164 -9.36 44.24 3.34
N ASN A 165 -10.48 44.94 3.09
CA ASN A 165 -11.71 44.29 2.61
C ASN A 165 -11.53 43.73 1.19
N LYS A 166 -10.82 44.46 0.32
CA LYS A 166 -10.49 44.01 -1.04
C LYS A 166 -9.54 42.81 -1.01
N ILE A 167 -8.53 42.83 -0.13
CA ILE A 167 -7.61 41.72 0.08
C ILE A 167 -8.38 40.48 0.57
N ALA A 168 -9.25 40.64 1.58
CA ALA A 168 -10.06 39.55 2.12
C ALA A 168 -11.01 38.95 1.07
N ALA A 169 -11.67 39.80 0.26
CA ALA A 169 -12.54 39.36 -0.82
C ALA A 169 -11.79 38.52 -1.87
N LEU A 170 -10.61 38.97 -2.30
CA LEU A 170 -9.78 38.24 -3.26
C LEU A 170 -9.29 36.90 -2.70
N ARG A 171 -8.92 36.86 -1.41
CA ARG A 171 -8.55 35.60 -0.72
C ARG A 171 -9.75 34.65 -0.61
N ALA A 172 -10.95 35.17 -0.36
CA ALA A 172 -12.18 34.36 -0.32
C ALA A 172 -12.56 33.78 -1.71
N GLU A 173 -12.14 34.43 -2.80
CA GLU A 173 -12.24 33.89 -4.17
C GLU A 173 -11.16 32.83 -4.49
N GLY A 174 -10.28 32.48 -3.54
CA GLY A 174 -9.22 31.49 -3.74
C GLY A 174 -7.94 32.03 -4.40
N LYS A 175 -7.81 33.35 -4.53
CA LYS A 175 -6.59 34.00 -5.05
C LYS A 175 -5.53 34.13 -3.96
N VAL A 176 -4.26 34.09 -4.36
CA VAL A 176 -3.14 34.34 -3.46
C VAL A 176 -2.82 35.83 -3.50
N VAL A 177 -3.04 36.55 -2.39
CA VAL A 177 -2.72 37.98 -2.29
C VAL A 177 -1.46 38.19 -1.45
N ILE A 178 -0.41 38.71 -2.08
CA ILE A 178 0.88 39.04 -1.47
C ILE A 178 0.89 40.53 -1.14
N GLU A 179 0.86 40.86 0.14
CA GLU A 179 0.89 42.24 0.63
C GLU A 179 2.34 42.76 0.71
N GLN A 180 2.57 43.96 0.19
CA GLN A 180 3.84 44.66 0.29
C GLN A 180 4.09 45.12 1.74
N LEU A 181 5.28 44.84 2.26
CA LEU A 181 5.71 45.29 3.57
C LEU A 181 6.28 46.72 3.53
N PRO A 182 6.23 47.48 4.64
CA PRO A 182 6.89 48.77 4.73
C PRO A 182 8.40 48.67 4.45
N GLY A 183 8.91 49.50 3.54
CA GLY A 183 10.33 49.52 3.16
C GLY A 183 10.74 48.41 2.19
N GLN A 184 9.80 47.60 1.71
CA GLN A 184 10.08 46.54 0.73
C GLN A 184 10.13 47.13 -0.69
N ASP A 185 11.30 47.07 -1.31
CA ASP A 185 11.52 47.44 -2.72
C ASP A 185 11.41 46.19 -3.62
N THR A 186 10.20 45.67 -3.77
CA THR A 186 9.89 44.54 -4.66
C THR A 186 8.62 44.84 -5.45
N ASP A 187 8.63 44.53 -6.74
CA ASP A 187 7.48 44.65 -7.62
C ASP A 187 6.66 43.35 -7.71
N ALA A 188 5.50 43.42 -8.38
CA ALA A 188 4.65 42.24 -8.57
C ALA A 188 5.40 41.08 -9.25
N LYS A 189 6.30 41.37 -10.19
CA LYS A 189 7.04 40.36 -10.95
C LYS A 189 8.03 39.59 -10.07
N SER A 190 8.79 40.29 -9.23
CA SER A 190 9.76 39.69 -8.30
C SER A 190 9.09 38.80 -7.24
N MET A 191 7.83 39.09 -6.89
CA MET A 191 7.02 38.25 -6.00
C MET A 191 6.29 37.10 -6.72
N GLY A 192 6.50 36.96 -8.05
CA GLY A 192 5.82 35.95 -8.87
C GLY A 192 4.32 36.18 -8.98
N CYS A 193 3.85 37.42 -8.81
CA CYS A 193 2.46 37.82 -9.05
C CYS A 193 2.21 38.05 -10.55
N SER A 194 1.03 37.64 -11.01
CA SER A 194 0.59 37.88 -12.39
C SER A 194 0.10 39.32 -12.60
N LYS A 195 -0.29 40.02 -11.53
CA LYS A 195 -0.74 41.42 -11.54
C LYS A 195 -0.60 42.11 -10.18
N SER A 196 -0.69 43.44 -10.19
CA SER A 196 -0.81 44.29 -8.99
C SER A 196 -2.22 44.85 -8.87
N LEU A 197 -2.68 45.10 -7.63
CA LEU A 197 -3.91 45.83 -7.33
C LEU A 197 -3.78 47.34 -7.51
#